data_AF-A0A1V5APY2-F1
#
_entry.id   AF-A0A1V5APY2-F1
#
_cell.length_a   1.000
_cell.length_b   1.000
_cell.length_c   1.000
_cell.angle_alpha   90.00
_cell.angle_beta   90.00
_cell.angle_gamma   90.00
#
_symmetry.space_group_name_H-M   'P 1'
#
loop_
_entity.id
_entity.type
_entity.pdbx_description
1 polymer ?
#
loop_
_entity_poly.entity_id
_entity_poly.type
_entity_poly.pdbx_seq_one_letter_code
_entity_poly.pdbx_strand_id
1 'polypeptide(L)'
;MMPAQFQIDLFDEIRNLLGGFEPIVLASVMQELDGLARAKGRNGAAARMGLMIGERCTIAETATQQPVRVDEQIIDYAVRNNCTVVTNDRGLREALLARGTGVISMRKQKKLELLRR
;
A
#
# COMPACT_ATOMS: atom_id res chain seq x y z
N MET A 1 -6.38 -1.37 -4.36
CA MET A 1 -7.06 -2.08 -5.47
C MET A 1 -6.12 -2.69 -6.52
N MET A 2 -4.83 -2.33 -6.52
CA MET A 2 -3.85 -2.74 -7.52
C MET A 2 -3.71 -4.28 -7.72
N PRO A 3 -3.61 -5.13 -6.67
CA PRO A 3 -3.42 -6.57 -6.88
C PRO A 3 -4.62 -7.25 -7.56
N ALA A 4 -5.84 -6.85 -7.19
CA ALA A 4 -7.09 -7.40 -7.74
C ALA A 4 -7.31 -7.06 -9.21
N GLN A 5 -6.76 -5.94 -9.66
CA GLN A 5 -6.92 -5.48 -11.03
C GLN A 5 -5.96 -6.18 -12.01
N PHE A 6 -4.81 -6.66 -11.52
CA PHE A 6 -3.72 -7.13 -12.39
C PHE A 6 -3.34 -8.61 -12.21
N GLN A 7 -4.01 -9.34 -11.31
CA GLN A 7 -3.76 -10.77 -11.05
C GLN A 7 -2.27 -11.09 -10.82
N ILE A 8 -1.58 -10.22 -10.09
CA ILE A 8 -0.18 -10.45 -9.69
C ILE A 8 -0.13 -11.04 -8.29
N ASP A 9 0.81 -11.95 -8.05
CA ASP A 9 1.23 -12.25 -6.69
C ASP A 9 2.09 -11.09 -6.18
N LEU A 10 1.49 -10.23 -5.37
CA LEU A 10 2.12 -9.00 -4.91
C LEU A 10 3.41 -9.28 -4.15
N PHE A 11 3.39 -10.25 -3.24
CA PHE A 11 4.53 -10.50 -2.37
C PHE A 11 5.66 -11.21 -3.10
N ASP A 12 5.36 -12.11 -4.03
CA ASP A 12 6.39 -12.74 -4.85
C ASP A 12 7.02 -11.73 -5.83
N GLU A 13 6.24 -10.83 -6.44
CA GLU A 13 6.82 -9.76 -7.28
C GLU A 13 7.67 -8.77 -6.47
N ILE A 14 7.26 -8.42 -5.24
CA ILE A 14 8.10 -7.60 -4.34
C ILE A 14 9.37 -8.36 -3.95
N ARG A 15 9.27 -9.66 -3.66
CA ARG A 15 10.43 -10.50 -3.33
C ARG A 15 11.43 -10.56 -4.49
N ASN A 16 10.93 -10.69 -5.72
CA ASN A 16 11.77 -10.67 -6.92
C ASN A 16 12.46 -9.32 -7.13
N LEU A 17 11.83 -8.22 -6.68
CA LEU A 17 12.34 -6.87 -6.85
C LEU A 17 13.36 -6.46 -5.76
N LEU A 18 13.10 -6.83 -4.50
CA LEU A 18 13.86 -6.37 -3.33
C LEU A 18 14.68 -7.47 -2.64
N GLY A 19 14.43 -8.74 -2.94
CA GLY A 19 14.87 -9.86 -2.10
C GLY A 19 13.99 -9.99 -0.85
N GLY A 20 14.58 -9.92 0.33
CA GLY A 20 13.84 -9.98 1.60
C GLY A 20 13.10 -8.69 1.94
N PHE A 21 11.91 -8.79 2.53
CA PHE A 21 11.15 -7.65 3.03
C PHE A 21 10.22 -8.07 4.17
N GLU A 22 9.83 -7.10 5.00
CA GLU A 22 8.77 -7.25 6.00
C GLU A 22 7.52 -6.50 5.51
N PRO A 23 6.39 -7.18 5.26
CA PRO A 23 5.16 -6.52 4.86
C PRO A 23 4.49 -5.84 6.05
N ILE A 24 4.22 -4.53 5.93
CA ILE A 24 3.52 -3.74 6.94
C ILE A 24 2.28 -3.11 6.32
N VAL A 25 1.18 -3.09 7.07
CA VAL A 25 -0.03 -2.33 6.74
C VAL A 25 -0.47 -1.53 7.95
N LEU A 26 -0.98 -0.32 7.75
CA LEU A 26 -1.52 0.47 8.85
C LEU A 26 -2.92 -0.01 9.25
N ALA A 27 -3.23 0.01 10.54
CA ALA A 27 -4.56 -0.32 11.05
C ALA A 27 -5.66 0.55 10.40
N SER A 28 -5.38 1.83 10.17
CA SER A 28 -6.30 2.76 9.48
C SER A 28 -6.59 2.37 8.02
N VAL A 29 -5.61 1.80 7.32
CA VAL A 29 -5.81 1.25 5.96
C VAL A 29 -6.72 0.03 6.01
N MET A 30 -6.54 -0.86 6.99
CA MET A 30 -7.42 -2.03 7.17
C MET A 30 -8.87 -1.62 7.46
N GLN A 31 -9.07 -0.59 8.29
CA GLN A 31 -10.41 -0.06 8.59
C GLN A 31 -11.08 0.55 7.37
N GLU A 32 -10.35 1.32 6.55
CA GLU A 32 -10.89 1.88 5.30
C GLU A 32 -11.26 0.78 4.31
N LEU A 33 -10.40 -0.24 4.18
CA LEU A 33 -10.68 -1.40 3.33
C LEU A 33 -11.90 -2.20 3.81
N ASP A 34 -12.13 -2.35 5.12
CA ASP A 34 -13.35 -2.99 5.66
C ASP A 34 -14.62 -2.23 5.24
N GLY A 35 -14.60 -0.90 5.36
CA GLY A 35 -15.70 -0.05 4.91
C GLY A 35 -15.98 -0.24 3.41
N LEU A 36 -14.94 -0.20 2.59
CA LEU A 36 -15.03 -0.38 1.13
C LEU A 36 -15.45 -1.80 0.72
N ALA A 37 -15.04 -2.81 1.48
CA ALA A 37 -15.34 -4.22 1.22
C ALA A 37 -16.84 -4.55 1.28
N ARG A 38 -17.63 -3.73 1.97
CA ARG A 38 -19.10 -3.85 2.04
C ARG A 38 -19.79 -3.47 0.74
N ALA A 39 -19.13 -2.72 -0.15
CA ALA A 39 -19.69 -2.35 -1.44
C ALA A 39 -19.86 -3.57 -2.37
N LYS A 40 -20.86 -3.51 -3.25
CA LYS A 40 -21.03 -4.48 -4.34
C LYS A 40 -20.16 -4.11 -5.54
N GLY A 41 -19.96 -5.07 -6.45
CA GLY A 41 -19.22 -4.87 -7.69
C GLY A 41 -17.70 -4.84 -7.52
N ARG A 42 -17.01 -4.27 -8.51
CA ARG A 42 -15.54 -4.35 -8.64
C ARG A 42 -14.80 -3.68 -7.47
N ASN A 43 -15.29 -2.55 -6.97
CA ASN A 43 -14.63 -1.81 -5.90
C ASN A 43 -14.62 -2.60 -4.59
N GLY A 44 -15.77 -3.14 -4.16
CA GLY A 44 -15.82 -3.97 -2.97
C GLY A 44 -15.07 -5.29 -3.12
N ALA A 45 -15.07 -5.90 -4.31
CA ALA A 45 -14.26 -7.09 -4.58
C ALA A 45 -12.76 -6.81 -4.44
N ALA A 46 -12.28 -5.67 -4.97
CA ALA A 46 -10.90 -5.27 -4.83
C ALA A 46 -10.50 -4.91 -3.39
N ALA A 47 -11.43 -4.33 -2.61
CA ALA A 47 -11.22 -4.04 -1.19
C ALA A 47 -11.12 -5.33 -0.36
N ARG A 48 -12.00 -6.32 -0.59
CA ARG A 48 -11.90 -7.64 0.05
C ARG A 48 -10.58 -8.36 -0.26
N MET A 49 -10.09 -8.26 -1.50
CA MET A 49 -8.75 -8.76 -1.82
C MET A 49 -7.66 -7.99 -1.10
N GLY A 50 -7.79 -6.67 -0.98
CA GLY A 50 -6.89 -5.83 -0.18
C GLY A 50 -6.82 -6.30 1.28
N LEU A 51 -7.95 -6.64 1.89
CA LEU A 51 -8.00 -7.19 3.25
C LEU A 51 -7.24 -8.52 3.37
N MET A 52 -7.49 -9.48 2.47
CA MET A 52 -6.78 -10.77 2.47
C MET A 52 -5.26 -10.62 2.32
N ILE A 53 -4.81 -9.60 1.58
CA ILE A 53 -3.39 -9.27 1.46
C ILE A 53 -2.88 -8.63 2.76
N GLY A 54 -3.63 -7.68 3.32
CA GLY A 54 -3.29 -6.97 4.56
C GLY A 54 -3.24 -7.88 5.79
N GLU A 55 -4.06 -8.93 5.85
CA GLU A 55 -4.04 -9.95 6.91
C GLU A 55 -2.72 -10.73 6.96
N ARG A 56 -1.92 -10.71 5.89
CA ARG A 56 -0.59 -11.33 5.81
C ARG A 56 0.55 -10.37 6.18
N CYS A 57 0.22 -9.13 6.54
CA CYS A 57 1.17 -8.10 6.95
C CYS A 57 1.22 -7.97 8.48
N THR A 58 2.32 -7.43 9.00
CA THR A 58 2.35 -6.85 10.34
C THR A 58 1.43 -5.62 10.35
N ILE A 59 0.44 -5.60 11.24
CA ILE A 59 -0.46 -4.44 11.40
C ILE A 59 0.21 -3.44 12.34
N ALA A 60 0.48 -2.24 11.84
CA ALA A 60 1.07 -1.15 12.60
C ALA A 60 0.02 -0.09 12.97
N GLU A 61 0.11 0.41 14.20
CA GLU A 61 -0.66 1.57 14.65
C GLU A 61 0.11 2.86 14.39
N THR A 62 -0.63 3.97 14.21
CA THR A 62 -0.05 5.30 14.12
C THR A 62 -0.26 6.03 15.43
N ALA A 63 0.75 6.79 15.87
CA ALA A 63 0.70 7.52 17.14
C ALA A 63 -0.28 8.72 17.13
N THR A 64 -0.94 9.01 16.00
CA THR A 64 -1.73 10.22 15.82
C THR A 64 -3.19 9.99 16.21
N GLN A 65 -3.65 10.67 17.27
CA GLN A 65 -5.07 10.69 17.68
C GLN A 65 -5.92 11.71 16.92
N GLN A 66 -5.33 12.50 16.03
CA GLN A 66 -6.05 13.47 15.20
C GLN A 66 -6.65 12.77 13.95
N PRO A 67 -7.79 13.25 13.42
CA PRO A 67 -8.36 12.76 12.17
C PRO A 67 -7.49 13.21 10.98
N VAL A 68 -6.36 12.53 10.80
CA VAL A 68 -5.43 12.69 9.69
C VAL A 68 -5.87 11.75 8.58
N ARG A 69 -5.81 12.19 7.32
CA ARG A 69 -6.17 11.33 6.18
C ARG A 69 -5.27 10.09 6.15
N VAL A 70 -5.81 8.96 5.71
CA VAL A 70 -5.04 7.69 5.64
C VAL A 70 -3.77 7.85 4.80
N ASP A 71 -3.84 8.58 3.67
CA ASP A 71 -2.67 8.90 2.84
C ASP A 71 -1.56 9.65 3.60
N GLU A 72 -1.94 10.61 4.44
CA GLU A 72 -0.99 11.39 5.25
C GLU A 72 -0.35 10.51 6.33
N GLN A 73 -1.13 9.61 6.94
CA GLN A 73 -0.61 8.63 7.89
C GLN A 73 0.41 7.67 7.24
N ILE A 74 0.14 7.21 6.01
CA ILE A 74 1.08 6.37 5.24
C ILE A 74 2.38 7.12 5.00
N ILE A 75 2.31 8.38 4.56
CA ILE A 75 3.49 9.20 4.31
C ILE A 75 4.30 9.37 5.59
N ASP A 76 3.68 9.80 6.68
CA ASP A 76 4.36 10.05 7.94
C ASP A 76 5.01 8.78 8.50
N TYR A 77 4.31 7.65 8.46
CA TYR A 77 4.85 6.38 8.91
C TYR A 77 6.04 5.94 8.04
N ALA A 78 5.91 6.03 6.72
CA ALA A 78 6.95 5.60 5.80
C ALA A 78 8.21 6.45 5.92
N VAL A 79 8.08 7.77 6.09
CA VAL A 79 9.21 8.67 6.31
C VAL A 79 9.91 8.38 7.63
N ARG A 80 9.16 8.23 8.73
CA ARG A 80 9.74 8.01 10.07
C ARG A 80 10.45 6.67 10.19
N ASN A 81 9.94 5.64 9.52
CA ASN A 81 10.46 4.28 9.59
C ASN A 81 11.29 3.87 8.37
N ASN A 82 11.59 4.81 7.46
CA ASN A 82 12.34 4.58 6.23
C ASN A 82 11.78 3.42 5.37
N CYS A 83 10.46 3.32 5.28
CA CYS A 83 9.79 2.26 4.52
C CYS A 83 9.63 2.62 3.05
N THR A 84 9.68 1.62 2.17
CA THR A 84 9.22 1.77 0.78
C THR A 84 7.72 1.50 0.71
N VAL A 85 6.94 2.34 0.03
CA VAL A 85 5.48 2.21 -0.03
C VAL A 85 5.05 1.60 -1.36
N VAL A 86 4.17 0.60 -1.31
CA VAL A 86 3.52 0.05 -2.51
C VAL A 86 2.25 0.83 -2.79
N THR A 87 2.20 1.59 -3.90
CA THR A 87 0.99 2.31 -4.30
C THR A 87 0.95 2.58 -5.81
N ASN A 88 -0.26 2.60 -6.37
CA ASN A 88 -0.52 3.10 -7.72
C ASN A 88 -1.18 4.48 -7.71
N ASP A 89 -1.49 5.05 -6.54
CA ASP A 89 -2.04 6.40 -6.47
C ASP A 89 -0.95 7.41 -6.84
N ARG A 90 -1.25 8.23 -7.86
CA ARG A 90 -0.28 9.19 -8.39
C ARG A 90 0.06 10.28 -7.37
N GLY A 91 -0.94 10.77 -6.64
CA GLY A 91 -0.75 11.85 -5.67
C GLY A 91 0.09 11.37 -4.48
N LEU A 92 -0.23 10.20 -3.94
CA LEU A 92 0.54 9.58 -2.85
C LEU A 92 1.97 9.29 -3.30
N ARG A 93 2.16 8.74 -4.50
CA ARG A 93 3.50 8.51 -5.07
C ARG A 93 4.32 9.80 -5.15
N GLU A 94 3.75 10.86 -5.71
CA GLU A 94 4.45 12.15 -5.84
C GLU A 94 4.81 12.74 -4.48
N ALA A 95 3.90 12.65 -3.51
CA ALA A 95 4.12 13.14 -2.15
C ALA A 95 5.21 12.34 -1.37
N LEU A 96 5.31 11.04 -1.60
CA LEU A 96 6.35 10.18 -1.02
C LEU A 96 7.72 10.45 -1.65
N LEU A 97 7.79 10.49 -2.98
CA LEU A 97 9.04 10.77 -3.69
C LEU A 97 9.58 12.17 -3.37
N ALA A 98 8.70 13.17 -3.19
CA ALA A 98 9.10 14.50 -2.76
C ALA A 98 9.77 14.52 -1.37
N ARG A 99 9.49 13.53 -0.52
CA ARG A 99 10.10 13.34 0.80
C ARG A 99 11.25 12.32 0.81
N GLY A 100 11.76 11.95 -0.37
CA GLY A 100 12.85 10.97 -0.50
C GLY A 100 12.45 9.53 -0.16
N THR A 101 11.15 9.25 -0.03
CA THR A 101 10.64 7.91 0.27
C THR A 101 10.43 7.12 -1.01
N GLY A 102 10.98 5.90 -1.07
CA GLY A 102 10.84 5.01 -2.23
C GLY A 102 9.40 4.54 -2.44
N VAL A 103 9.02 4.34 -3.70
CA VAL A 103 7.68 3.87 -4.07
C VAL A 103 7.78 2.67 -4.99
N ILE A 104 7.03 1.61 -4.70
CA ILE A 104 6.81 0.50 -5.62
C ILE A 104 5.45 0.70 -6.29
N SER A 105 5.43 0.65 -7.63
CA SER A 105 4.21 0.84 -8.41
C SER A 105 4.15 -0.11 -9.59
N MET A 106 2.96 -0.27 -10.18
CA MET A 106 2.78 -1.11 -11.37
C MET A 106 3.35 -0.47 -12.62
N ARG A 107 4.16 -1.24 -13.33
CA ARG A 107 4.67 -0.96 -14.67
C ARG A 107 4.00 -1.87 -15.69
N LYS A 108 3.49 -1.27 -16.78
CA LYS A 108 2.86 -1.99 -17.91
C LYS A 108 1.79 -3.01 -17.47
N GLN A 109 1.08 -2.73 -16.38
CA GLN A 109 -0.02 -3.57 -15.84
C GLN A 109 0.36 -5.01 -15.47
N LYS A 110 1.65 -5.40 -15.50
CA LYS A 110 2.07 -6.79 -15.28
C LYS A 110 3.31 -6.96 -14.40
N LYS A 111 4.04 -5.89 -14.11
CA LYS A 111 5.27 -5.93 -13.32
C LYS A 111 5.30 -4.81 -12.31
N LEU A 112 6.04 -5.00 -11.23
CA LEU A 112 6.35 -3.93 -10.28
C LEU A 112 7.66 -3.25 -10.68
N GLU A 113 7.77 -1.95 -10.41
CA GLU A 113 9.00 -1.20 -10.49
C GLU A 113 9.22 -0.39 -9.21
N LEU A 114 10.47 -0.27 -8.81
CA LEU A 114 10.90 0.58 -7.70
C LEU A 114 11.28 1.96 -8.24
N LEU A 115 10.63 2.99 -7.72
CA LEU A 115 10.87 4.40 -8.00
C LEU A 115 11.56 5.03 -6.79
N ARG A 116 12.69 5.70 -7.02
CA ARG A 116 13.44 6.46 -6.01
C ARG A 116 13.95 7.76 -6.65
N ARG A 117 14.13 8.80 -5.84
CA ARG A 117 14.85 10.01 -6.22
C ARG A 117 16.31 9.91 -5.80
#